data_AF-A0A9N7VWG1-F1
#
_entry.id   AF-A0A9N7VWG1-F1
#
_cell.length_a   1.000
_cell.length_b   1.000
_cell.length_c   1.000
_cell.angle_alpha   90.00
_cell.angle_beta   90.00
_cell.angle_gamma   90.00
#
_symmetry.space_group_name_H-M   'P 1'
#
loop_
_entity.id
_entity.type
_entity.pdbx_description
1 polymer ?
#
loop_
_entity_poly.entity_id
_entity_poly.type
_entity_poly.pdbx_seq_one_letter_code
_entity_poly.pdbx_strand_id
1 'polypeptide(L)'
;MLLEMGLDKMRKDYINYLISEQLATLNHLCFYLSTEVDLQEQVIRLRKLHHLLEIIVTCSTFLSLPFDRLFLLTQSCLQHYKTIPYDEEREFKLQIKPALISHLYQKEQPVLWGAEVFSGQGPREVRTSLQLSDRPLVDHVLLETDNPNGTVNGDSEEAALFSTMVCCSLVNFA
;
A
#
# COMPACT_ATOMS: atom_id res chain seq x y z
N MET A 1 11.15 -34.87 -3.52
CA MET A 1 11.10 -34.98 -4.99
C MET A 1 10.12 -34.00 -5.65
N LEU A 2 8.78 -34.16 -5.59
CA LEU A 2 7.87 -33.24 -6.31
C LEU A 2 8.00 -31.78 -5.84
N LEU A 3 8.06 -31.58 -4.52
CA LEU A 3 8.23 -30.26 -3.92
C LEU A 3 9.54 -29.58 -4.36
N GLU A 4 10.66 -30.30 -4.35
CA GLU A 4 11.97 -29.78 -4.77
C GLU A 4 11.97 -29.41 -6.25
N MET A 5 11.43 -30.26 -7.12
CA MET A 5 11.28 -29.96 -8.55
C MET A 5 10.38 -28.74 -8.78
N GLY A 6 9.31 -28.60 -7.99
CA GLY A 6 8.43 -27.43 -8.00
C GLY A 6 9.17 -26.16 -7.59
N LEU A 7 9.95 -26.20 -6.50
CA LEU A 7 10.78 -25.07 -6.05
C LEU A 7 11.80 -24.67 -7.12
N ASP A 8 12.48 -25.63 -7.74
CA ASP A 8 13.45 -25.36 -8.81
C ASP A 8 12.80 -24.69 -10.03
N LYS A 9 11.62 -25.16 -10.44
CA LYS A 9 10.86 -24.55 -11.54
C LYS A 9 10.44 -23.14 -11.21
N MET A 10 9.85 -22.93 -10.03
CA MET A 10 9.37 -21.62 -9.59
C MET A 10 10.52 -20.63 -9.43
N ARG A 11 11.67 -21.03 -8.86
CA ARG A 11 12.88 -20.21 -8.80
C ARG A 11 13.29 -19.72 -10.19
N LYS A 12 13.34 -20.62 -11.18
CA LYS A 12 13.67 -20.26 -12.57
C LYS A 12 12.65 -19.28 -13.16
N ASP A 13 11.36 -19.47 -12.90
CA ASP A 13 10.31 -18.59 -13.42
C ASP A 13 10.41 -17.17 -12.85
N TYR A 14 10.63 -17.02 -11.55
CA TYR A 14 10.84 -15.71 -10.93
C TYR A 14 12.14 -15.04 -11.40
N ILE A 15 13.23 -15.80 -11.55
CA ILE A 15 14.48 -15.29 -12.13
C ILE A 15 14.21 -14.77 -13.54
N ASN A 16 13.59 -15.60 -14.38
CA ASN A 16 13.33 -15.27 -15.77
C ASN A 16 12.47 -14.02 -15.89
N TYR A 17 11.39 -13.91 -15.12
CA TYR A 17 10.55 -12.72 -15.13
C TYR A 17 11.30 -11.48 -14.63
N LEU A 18 11.83 -11.50 -13.40
CA LEU A 18 12.39 -10.31 -12.75
C LEU A 18 13.67 -9.79 -13.44
N ILE A 19 14.46 -10.68 -14.02
CA ILE A 19 15.66 -10.29 -14.78
C ILE A 19 15.29 -9.83 -16.19
N SER A 20 14.36 -10.51 -16.88
CA SER A 20 13.96 -10.11 -18.25
C SER A 20 13.28 -8.75 -18.25
N GLU A 21 12.44 -8.48 -17.25
CA GLU A 21 11.81 -7.17 -17.03
C GLU A 21 12.78 -6.14 -16.43
N GLN A 22 14.04 -6.49 -16.18
CA GLN A 22 15.07 -5.62 -15.60
C GLN A 22 14.72 -5.04 -14.23
N LEU A 23 13.82 -5.71 -13.49
CA LEU A 23 13.33 -5.28 -12.18
C LEU A 23 14.28 -5.67 -11.05
N ALA A 24 15.10 -6.70 -11.24
CA ALA A 24 16.11 -7.14 -10.28
C ALA A 24 17.35 -7.75 -10.95
N THR A 25 18.45 -7.79 -10.21
CA THR A 25 19.66 -8.55 -10.59
C THR A 25 19.68 -9.88 -9.83
N LEU A 26 20.46 -10.84 -10.30
CA LEU A 26 20.64 -12.11 -9.58
C LEU A 26 21.15 -11.86 -8.14
N ASN A 27 22.03 -10.87 -7.95
CA ASN A 27 22.53 -10.47 -6.64
C ASN A 27 21.43 -9.99 -5.69
N HIS A 28 20.42 -9.28 -6.20
CA HIS A 28 19.27 -8.86 -5.39
C HIS A 28 18.42 -10.06 -4.95
N LEU A 29 18.39 -11.12 -5.77
CA LEU A 29 17.57 -12.31 -5.55
C LEU A 29 18.29 -13.42 -4.75
N CYS A 30 19.60 -13.35 -4.54
CA CYS A 30 20.39 -14.40 -3.86
C CYS A 30 19.77 -14.90 -2.55
N PHE A 31 19.27 -14.00 -1.71
CA PHE A 31 18.58 -14.36 -0.46
C PHE A 31 17.40 -15.29 -0.71
N TYR A 32 16.54 -14.94 -1.67
CA TYR A 32 15.30 -15.65 -1.98
C TYR A 32 15.52 -16.97 -2.71
N LEU A 33 16.64 -17.08 -3.42
CA LEU A 33 16.96 -18.24 -4.26
C LEU A 33 17.87 -19.25 -3.58
N SER A 34 18.39 -18.95 -2.39
CA SER A 34 19.30 -19.81 -1.65
C SER A 34 18.67 -21.16 -1.30
N THR A 35 19.39 -22.24 -1.61
CA THR A 35 19.02 -23.63 -1.29
C THR A 35 19.75 -24.17 -0.06
N GLU A 36 20.52 -23.33 0.63
CA GLU A 36 21.30 -23.72 1.83
C GLU A 36 20.43 -23.80 3.09
N VAL A 37 19.22 -23.26 3.03
CA VAL A 37 18.23 -23.30 4.11
C VAL A 37 17.28 -24.48 3.94
N ASP A 38 16.55 -24.81 5.01
CA ASP A 38 15.58 -25.90 4.98
C ASP A 38 14.46 -25.66 3.96
N LEU A 39 13.78 -26.74 3.59
CA LEU A 39 12.77 -26.72 2.54
C LEU A 39 11.57 -25.81 2.86
N GLN A 40 11.18 -25.65 4.12
CA GLN A 40 10.07 -24.78 4.50
C GLN A 40 10.46 -23.31 4.33
N GLU A 41 11.67 -22.94 4.77
CA GLU A 41 12.18 -21.59 4.56
C GLU A 41 12.32 -21.26 3.06
N GLN A 42 12.75 -22.21 2.22
CA GLN A 42 12.76 -22.01 0.76
C GLN A 42 11.36 -21.71 0.20
N VAL A 43 10.32 -22.43 0.68
CA VAL A 43 8.93 -22.17 0.29
C VAL A 43 8.51 -20.77 0.72
N ILE A 44 8.80 -20.36 1.96
CA ILE A 44 8.45 -19.03 2.48
C ILE A 44 9.12 -17.92 1.67
N ARG A 45 10.39 -18.08 1.32
CA ARG A 45 11.11 -17.12 0.48
C ARG A 45 10.52 -17.00 -0.92
N LEU A 46 10.10 -18.11 -1.53
CA LEU A 46 9.40 -18.05 -2.81
C LEU A 46 8.02 -17.40 -2.69
N ARG A 47 7.29 -17.62 -1.60
CA ARG A 47 6.02 -16.91 -1.34
C ARG A 47 6.22 -15.39 -1.26
N LYS A 48 7.32 -14.95 -0.63
CA LYS A 48 7.71 -13.52 -0.61
C LYS A 48 7.99 -12.98 -2.01
N LEU A 49 8.69 -13.72 -2.86
CA LEU A 49 8.87 -13.34 -4.27
C LEU A 49 7.56 -13.30 -5.05
N HIS A 50 6.65 -14.25 -4.78
CA HIS A 50 5.34 -14.25 -5.41
C HIS A 50 4.53 -13.02 -5.05
N HIS A 51 4.49 -12.66 -3.77
CA HIS A 51 3.75 -11.49 -3.31
C HIS A 51 4.37 -10.18 -3.80
N LEU A 52 5.71 -10.12 -3.90
CA LEU A 52 6.37 -9.03 -4.62
C LEU A 52 5.86 -8.93 -6.08
N LEU A 53 5.69 -10.05 -6.77
CA LEU A 53 5.18 -10.06 -8.14
C LEU A 53 3.73 -9.57 -8.20
N GLU A 54 2.88 -9.99 -7.27
CA GLU A 54 1.49 -9.51 -7.16
C GLU A 54 1.43 -7.99 -6.98
N ILE A 55 2.29 -7.43 -6.13
CA ILE A 55 2.40 -5.98 -5.93
C ILE A 55 2.81 -5.27 -7.23
N ILE A 56 3.86 -5.76 -7.89
CA ILE A 56 4.38 -5.17 -9.13
C ILE A 56 3.34 -5.22 -10.24
N VAL A 57 2.69 -6.37 -10.44
CA VAL A 57 1.66 -6.56 -11.47
C VAL A 57 0.46 -5.67 -11.16
N THR A 58 -0.01 -5.62 -9.92
CA THR A 58 -1.10 -4.73 -9.49
C THR A 58 -0.76 -3.26 -9.79
N CYS A 59 0.42 -2.79 -9.38
CA CYS A 59 0.83 -1.41 -9.64
C CYS A 59 1.03 -1.12 -11.13
N SER A 60 1.55 -2.07 -11.91
CA SER A 60 1.73 -1.92 -13.36
C SER A 60 0.39 -1.88 -14.08
N THR A 61 -0.56 -2.73 -13.70
CA THR A 61 -1.85 -2.87 -14.38
C THR A 61 -2.82 -1.75 -14.02
N PHE A 62 -2.95 -1.42 -12.73
CA PHE A 62 -3.97 -0.47 -12.26
C PHE A 62 -3.47 0.96 -12.15
N LEU A 63 -2.19 1.16 -11.83
CA LEU A 63 -1.61 2.50 -11.67
C LEU A 63 -0.77 2.92 -12.88
N SER A 64 -0.56 2.03 -13.85
CA SER A 64 0.26 2.26 -15.04
C SER A 64 1.63 2.85 -14.70
N LEU A 65 2.26 2.37 -13.61
CA LEU A 65 3.52 2.95 -13.16
C LEU A 65 4.63 2.71 -14.19
N PRO A 66 5.46 3.72 -14.50
CA PRO A 66 6.57 3.55 -15.41
C PRO A 66 7.66 2.65 -14.79
N PHE A 67 8.49 2.07 -15.65
CA PHE A 67 9.58 1.15 -15.28
C PHE A 67 10.40 1.63 -14.08
N ASP A 68 10.89 2.88 -14.08
CA ASP A 68 11.73 3.40 -12.99
C ASP A 68 11.04 3.32 -11.61
N ARG A 69 9.70 3.46 -11.57
CA ARG A 69 8.91 3.36 -10.34
C ARG A 69 8.70 1.93 -9.93
N LEU A 70 8.43 1.04 -10.88
CA LEU A 70 8.34 -0.41 -10.64
C LEU A 70 9.66 -0.98 -10.15
N PHE A 71 10.79 -0.54 -10.71
CA PHE A 71 12.13 -0.92 -10.25
C PHE A 71 12.35 -0.50 -8.79
N LEU A 72 12.09 0.77 -8.45
CA LEU A 72 12.25 1.26 -7.06
C LEU A 72 11.34 0.51 -6.08
N LEU A 73 10.09 0.23 -6.48
CA LEU A 73 9.16 -0.56 -5.67
C LEU A 73 9.69 -1.98 -5.46
N THR A 74 10.17 -2.63 -6.53
CA THR A 74 10.77 -3.97 -6.48
C THR A 74 11.93 -4.00 -5.50
N GLN A 75 12.84 -3.02 -5.57
CA GLN A 75 13.99 -2.97 -4.66
C GLN A 75 13.56 -2.74 -3.19
N SER A 76 12.56 -1.89 -2.95
CA SER A 76 11.99 -1.69 -1.62
C SER A 76 11.40 -2.98 -1.05
N CYS A 77 10.58 -3.69 -1.84
CA CYS A 77 9.99 -4.97 -1.45
C CYS A 77 11.07 -6.04 -1.19
N LEU A 78 12.07 -6.17 -2.06
CA LEU A 78 13.17 -7.13 -1.91
C LEU A 78 14.04 -6.86 -0.67
N GLN A 79 14.21 -5.61 -0.26
CA GLN A 79 14.93 -5.32 0.99
C GLN A 79 14.07 -5.60 2.21
N HIS A 80 12.78 -5.27 2.14
CA HIS A 80 11.84 -5.48 3.22
C HIS A 80 11.66 -6.96 3.59
N TYR A 81 11.40 -7.81 2.59
CA TYR A 81 11.11 -9.23 2.83
C TYR A 81 12.33 -10.04 3.29
N LYS A 82 13.53 -9.46 3.33
CA LYS A 82 14.70 -10.09 3.96
C LYS A 82 14.61 -10.14 5.48
N THR A 83 14.00 -9.14 6.10
CA THR A 83 14.00 -9.00 7.56
C THR A 83 12.65 -9.24 8.19
N ILE A 84 11.56 -9.06 7.42
CA ILE A 84 10.20 -9.10 7.96
C ILE A 84 9.47 -10.39 7.54
N PRO A 85 8.61 -10.96 8.41
CA PRO A 85 7.75 -12.09 8.07
C PRO A 85 6.82 -11.79 6.88
N TYR A 86 6.22 -12.84 6.32
CA TYR A 86 5.33 -12.71 5.15
C TYR A 86 3.93 -12.21 5.52
N ASP A 87 3.48 -12.53 6.73
CA ASP A 87 2.12 -12.42 7.26
C ASP A 87 1.83 -11.09 7.97
N GLU A 88 2.78 -10.16 7.97
CA GLU A 88 2.61 -8.85 8.60
C GLU A 88 1.92 -7.88 7.63
N GLU A 89 0.81 -7.26 8.06
CA GLU A 89 0.16 -6.20 7.31
C GLU A 89 1.08 -4.99 7.20
N ARG A 90 1.37 -4.56 5.96
CA ARG A 90 2.26 -3.42 5.76
C ARG A 90 1.94 -2.59 4.53
N GLU A 91 2.09 -1.28 4.70
CA GLU A 91 2.02 -0.30 3.64
C GLU A 91 3.41 -0.02 3.04
N PHE A 92 3.56 -0.19 1.72
CA PHE A 92 4.72 0.29 0.98
C PHE A 92 4.50 1.72 0.53
N LYS A 93 5.42 2.62 0.90
CA LYS A 93 5.38 4.03 0.49
C LYS A 93 6.30 4.24 -0.70
N LEU A 94 5.71 4.62 -1.84
CA LEU A 94 6.44 4.95 -3.06
C LEU A 94 6.26 6.43 -3.38
N GLN A 95 7.38 7.15 -3.54
CA GLN A 95 7.35 8.55 -3.96
C GLN A 95 7.06 8.65 -5.46
N ILE A 96 5.96 9.30 -5.81
CA ILE A 96 5.49 9.45 -7.19
C ILE A 96 5.27 10.93 -7.48
N LYS A 97 5.76 11.39 -8.64
CA LYS A 97 5.46 12.73 -9.13
C LYS A 97 3.98 12.78 -9.54
N PRO A 98 3.17 13.76 -9.07
CA PRO A 98 1.74 13.82 -9.39
C PRO A 98 1.42 13.81 -10.90
N ALA A 99 2.33 14.34 -11.74
CA ALA A 99 2.18 14.31 -13.19
C ALA A 99 2.17 12.89 -13.80
N LEU A 100 2.78 11.90 -13.14
CA LEU A 100 2.81 10.52 -13.63
C LEU A 100 1.49 9.77 -13.42
N ILE A 101 0.72 10.19 -12.41
CA ILE A 101 -0.53 9.55 -12.01
C ILE A 101 -1.73 10.51 -12.15
N SER A 102 -1.60 11.58 -12.94
CA SER A 102 -2.64 12.59 -13.10
C SER A 102 -3.95 12.01 -13.64
N HIS A 103 -3.83 11.00 -14.51
CA HIS A 103 -4.96 10.25 -15.05
C HIS A 103 -5.78 9.52 -13.99
N LEU A 104 -5.21 9.25 -12.80
CA LEU A 104 -5.89 8.56 -11.70
C LEU A 104 -6.69 9.48 -10.78
N TYR A 105 -6.39 10.78 -10.73
CA TYR A 105 -7.02 11.68 -9.74
C TYR A 105 -7.66 12.93 -10.32
N GLN A 106 -7.32 13.36 -11.54
CA GLN A 106 -7.79 14.65 -12.06
C GLN A 106 -9.29 14.73 -12.31
N LYS A 107 -9.96 13.59 -12.55
CA LYS A 107 -11.40 13.51 -12.82
C LYS A 107 -12.16 12.73 -11.76
N GLU A 108 -11.46 12.20 -10.77
CA GLU A 108 -12.03 11.34 -9.76
C GLU A 108 -12.42 12.15 -8.52
N GLN A 109 -13.42 11.66 -7.79
CA GLN A 109 -13.79 12.20 -6.50
C GLN A 109 -12.90 11.57 -5.41
N PRO A 110 -12.26 12.37 -4.53
CA PRO A 110 -11.42 11.83 -3.49
C PRO A 110 -12.25 11.14 -2.41
N VAL A 111 -11.84 9.92 -2.04
CA VAL A 111 -12.36 9.18 -0.87
C VAL A 111 -12.13 9.96 0.44
N LEU A 112 -11.02 10.71 0.49
CA LEU A 112 -10.65 11.57 1.61
C LEU A 112 -10.10 12.89 1.07
N TRP A 113 -10.72 13.98 1.45
CA TRP A 113 -10.20 15.34 1.24
C TRP A 113 -9.87 15.97 2.58
N GLY A 114 -8.80 16.74 2.68
CA GLY A 114 -8.47 17.43 3.91
C GLY A 114 -7.70 18.72 3.69
N ALA A 115 -7.92 19.66 4.60
CA ALA A 115 -7.16 20.89 4.71
C ALA A 115 -6.57 21.01 6.11
N GLU A 116 -5.34 21.48 6.18
CA GLU A 116 -4.63 21.72 7.43
C GLU A 116 -4.11 23.15 7.44
N VAL A 117 -4.39 23.85 8.53
CA VAL A 117 -3.88 25.20 8.80
C VAL A 117 -3.03 25.11 10.05
N PHE A 118 -1.79 25.59 9.94
CA PHE A 118 -0.86 25.63 11.06
C PHE A 118 -0.27 27.04 11.21
N SER A 119 0.10 27.39 12.43
CA SER A 119 0.72 28.67 12.77
C SER A 119 1.72 28.48 13.91
N GLY A 120 2.77 29.30 13.95
CA GLY A 120 3.86 29.19 14.91
C GLY A 120 5.05 28.36 14.40
N GLN A 121 6.03 28.12 15.27
CA GLN A 121 7.22 27.33 14.98
C GLN A 121 7.64 26.49 16.20
N GLY A 122 8.12 25.29 15.94
CA GLY A 122 8.62 24.37 16.95
C GLY A 122 7.57 24.08 18.03
N PRO A 123 7.89 24.28 19.33
CA PRO A 123 6.99 23.93 20.44
C PRO A 123 5.73 24.80 20.53
N ARG A 124 5.62 25.87 19.74
CA ARG A 124 4.44 26.75 19.68
C ARG A 124 3.59 26.54 18.43
N GLU A 125 3.88 25.51 17.63
CA GLU A 125 3.07 25.17 16.49
C GLU A 125 1.66 24.75 16.96
N VAL A 126 0.65 25.48 16.49
CA VAL A 126 -0.75 25.11 16.63
C VAL A 126 -1.30 24.75 15.26
N ARG A 127 -2.21 23.79 15.24
CA ARG A 127 -2.70 23.16 14.02
C ARG A 127 -4.17 22.84 14.15
N THR A 128 -4.90 23.17 13.11
CA THR A 128 -6.29 22.78 12.92
C THR A 128 -6.39 22.04 11.59
N SER A 129 -6.93 20.83 11.60
CA SER A 129 -7.21 20.07 10.39
C SER A 129 -8.70 19.78 10.26
N LEU A 130 -9.19 19.83 9.03
CA LEU A 130 -10.54 19.46 8.64
C LEU A 130 -10.43 18.39 7.56
N GLN A 131 -11.16 17.29 7.72
CA GLN A 131 -11.18 16.16 6.80
C GLN A 131 -12.63 15.81 6.43
N LEU A 132 -12.85 15.52 5.15
CA LEU A 132 -14.11 15.08 4.56
C LEU A 132 -13.89 13.70 3.93
N SER A 133 -14.74 12.73 4.24
CA SER A 133 -14.64 11.37 3.71
C SER A 133 -16.00 10.72 3.45
N ASP A 134 -16.00 9.67 2.64
CA ASP A 134 -17.16 8.81 2.40
C ASP A 134 -17.36 7.72 3.46
N ARG A 135 -16.37 7.54 4.35
CA ARG A 135 -16.39 6.59 5.48
C ARG A 135 -15.89 7.23 6.78
N PRO A 136 -16.25 6.70 7.96
CA PRO A 136 -15.68 7.16 9.23
C PRO A 136 -14.16 6.99 9.24
N LEU A 137 -13.45 8.00 9.77
CA LEU A 137 -11.97 7.97 9.86
C LEU A 137 -11.43 7.19 11.05
N VAL A 138 -12.33 6.72 11.92
CA VAL A 138 -12.00 5.96 13.12
C VAL A 138 -12.97 4.80 13.26
N ASP A 139 -12.44 3.59 13.38
CA ASP A 139 -13.21 2.35 13.36
C ASP A 139 -14.17 2.21 14.56
N HIS A 140 -13.90 2.92 15.65
CA HIS A 140 -14.68 2.84 16.89
C HIS A 140 -15.92 3.73 16.89
N VAL A 141 -16.10 4.59 15.88
CA VAL A 141 -17.32 5.40 15.74
C VAL A 141 -18.38 4.54 15.05
N LEU A 142 -19.22 3.92 15.87
CA LEU A 142 -20.41 3.22 15.42
C LEU A 142 -21.52 4.25 15.21
N LEU A 143 -21.96 4.39 13.97
CA LEU A 143 -23.15 5.16 13.65
C LEU A 143 -24.32 4.20 13.63
N GLU A 144 -25.31 4.45 14.49
CA GLU A 144 -26.58 3.73 14.41
C GLU A 144 -27.27 4.16 13.11
N THR A 145 -27.12 3.37 12.05
CA THR A 145 -27.95 3.49 10.86
C THR A 145 -29.34 2.95 11.19
N ASP A 146 -30.22 3.82 11.65
CA ASP A 146 -31.66 3.54 11.71
C ASP A 146 -32.22 3.39 10.28
N ASN A 147 -32.11 2.19 9.70
CA ASN A 147 -33.12 1.65 8.78
C ASN A 147 -32.84 0.19 8.38
N PRO A 148 -33.59 -0.79 8.92
CA PRO A 148 -33.55 -2.17 8.45
C PRO A 148 -34.46 -2.44 7.24
N ASN A 149 -35.16 -1.45 6.68
CA ASN A 149 -36.10 -1.64 5.55
C ASN A 149 -35.94 -0.57 4.46
N GLY A 150 -34.99 -0.76 3.54
CA GLY A 150 -34.91 -0.04 2.28
C GLY A 150 -35.88 -0.63 1.26
N THR A 151 -37.03 0.03 1.06
CA THR A 151 -37.97 -0.26 -0.02
C THR A 151 -37.32 -0.06 -1.40
N VAL A 152 -37.66 -0.95 -2.34
CA VAL A 152 -37.38 -0.86 -3.77
C VAL A 152 -37.96 0.46 -4.33
N ASN A 153 -37.18 1.53 -4.31
CA ASN A 153 -37.38 2.67 -5.20
C ASN A 153 -36.05 3.39 -5.40
N GLY A 154 -35.54 3.32 -6.64
CA GLY A 154 -34.25 3.84 -7.04
C GLY A 154 -34.25 5.34 -7.25
N ASP A 155 -34.32 6.10 -6.15
CA ASP A 155 -33.89 7.50 -6.13
C ASP A 155 -32.56 7.58 -5.37
N SER A 156 -31.56 8.14 -6.04
CA SER A 156 -30.16 8.33 -5.61
C SER A 156 -30.00 8.51 -4.09
N GLU A 157 -29.56 7.46 -3.39
CA GLU A 157 -29.08 7.61 -2.00
C GLU A 157 -27.92 8.61 -2.00
N GLU A 158 -28.16 9.79 -1.45
CA GLU A 158 -27.14 10.83 -1.28
C GLU A 158 -26.06 10.25 -0.37
N ALA A 159 -24.85 10.06 -0.90
CA ALA A 159 -23.77 9.41 -0.16
C ALA A 159 -23.49 10.19 1.13
N ALA A 160 -23.64 9.53 2.28
CA ALA A 160 -23.38 10.15 3.57
C ALA A 160 -21.90 10.55 3.66
N LEU A 161 -21.64 11.85 3.87
CA LEU A 161 -20.30 12.38 4.05
C LEU A 161 -19.98 12.54 5.53
N PHE A 162 -18.77 12.15 5.90
CA PHE A 162 -18.21 12.32 7.24
C PHE A 162 -17.31 13.54 7.28
N SER A 163 -17.51 14.38 8.29
CA SER A 163 -16.66 15.54 8.56
C SER A 163 -15.97 15.34 9.91
N THR A 164 -14.64 15.36 9.91
CA THR A 164 -13.81 15.25 11.11
C THR A 164 -12.92 16.47 11.24
N MET A 165 -12.95 17.11 12.40
CA MET A 165 -12.11 18.26 12.72
C MET A 165 -11.18 17.91 13.88
N VAL A 166 -9.89 18.18 13.72
CA VAL A 166 -8.89 18.02 14.79
C VAL A 166 -8.33 19.39 15.14
N CYS A 167 -8.41 19.73 16.42
CA CYS A 167 -7.88 20.97 16.99
C CYS A 167 -6.91 20.62 18.11
N CYS A 168 -5.84 21.41 18.27
CA CYS A 168 -4.96 21.33 19.42
C CYS A 168 -4.97 22.62 20.25
N SER A 169 -4.54 22.51 21.51
CA SER A 169 -4.38 23.66 22.41
C SER A 169 -2.95 23.67 22.95
N LEU A 170 -2.31 24.83 22.90
CA LEU A 170 -0.99 25.04 23.51
C LEU A 170 -1.17 25.38 24.99
N VAL A 171 -0.63 24.55 25.88
CA VAL A 171 -0.66 24.76 27.33
C VAL A 171 0.74 25.16 27.81
N ASN A 172 0.84 26.30 28.47
CA ASN A 172 2.09 26.77 29.07
C ASN A 172 2.05 26.53 30.59
N PHE A 173 3.08 25.88 31.13
CA PHE A 173 3.27 25.79 32.58
C PHE A 173 4.02 27.04 33.07
N ALA A 174 3.44 27.72 34.05
CA ALA A 174 4.01 28.90 34.70
C ALA A 174 5.07 28.51 35.75
#